data_AF-A0A0G1IFP4-F1
#
_entry.id   AF-A0A0G1IFP4-F1
#
_cell.length_a   1.000
_cell.length_b   1.000
_cell.length_c   1.000
_cell.angle_alpha   90.00
_cell.angle_beta   90.00
_cell.angle_gamma   90.00
#
_symmetry.space_group_name_H-M   'P 1'
#
loop_
_entity.id
_entity.type
_entity.pdbx_description
1 polymer ?
#
loop_
_entity_poly.entity_id
_entity_poly.type
_entity_poly.pdbx_seq_one_letter_code
_entity_poly.pdbx_strand_id
1 'polypeptide(L)'
;MFDLIGFSKKQKKQFEHMLTAFTYGVPPHGGIAPGLDRLLMAILGEPSVREVMAYPTSASGQTSVMDAPSEASEEQLKELGIAVAVQNKNKTGSIYDAIIEELKKQGIEFKNYEHKAVYTSQEAASVRNTDIHAGAKALVMYKDEAPVILVLPADMKVDTHTFKKIYKSRNLRMATKEEVEKITSVSIGAVPPFGHIFYIPIYMEKSLRDNERIVFNAGMHTRSIEMKESDYEKIAKPIVGEFALKA
;
A
#
# COMPACT_ATOMS: atom_id res chain seq x y z
N MET A 1 3.02 -19.74 41.36
CA MET A 1 4.31 -19.67 42.09
C MET A 1 4.66 -18.25 42.50
N PHE A 2 4.91 -17.30 41.59
CA PHE A 2 5.29 -15.93 41.97
C PHE A 2 4.25 -15.15 42.79
N ASP A 3 2.95 -15.38 42.58
CA ASP A 3 1.87 -14.83 43.41
C ASP A 3 1.89 -15.35 44.85
N LEU A 4 2.29 -16.61 45.04
CA LEU A 4 2.38 -17.26 46.35
C LEU A 4 3.60 -16.76 47.15
N ILE A 5 4.65 -16.32 46.46
CA ILE A 5 5.89 -15.79 47.05
C ILE A 5 5.78 -14.27 47.33
N GLY A 6 4.68 -13.62 46.92
CA GLY A 6 4.41 -12.20 47.19
C GLY A 6 5.16 -11.23 46.29
N PHE A 7 5.62 -11.65 45.10
CA PHE A 7 6.36 -10.77 44.19
C PHE A 7 5.42 -9.76 43.51
N SER A 8 5.82 -8.49 43.49
CA SER A 8 5.11 -7.46 42.74
C SER A 8 5.17 -7.71 41.23
N LYS A 9 4.20 -7.18 40.46
CA LYS A 9 4.19 -7.30 38.99
C LYS A 9 5.52 -6.84 38.34
N LYS A 10 6.18 -5.82 38.91
CA LYS A 10 7.47 -5.31 38.45
C LYS A 10 8.61 -6.33 38.65
N GLN A 11 8.64 -7.01 39.79
CA GLN A 11 9.63 -8.05 40.10
C GLN A 11 9.42 -9.30 39.23
N LYS A 12 8.18 -9.69 38.96
CA LYS A 12 7.89 -10.84 38.08
C LYS A 12 8.47 -10.65 36.67
N LYS A 13 8.43 -9.43 36.15
CA LYS A 13 8.96 -9.08 34.82
C LYS A 13 10.47 -9.38 34.68
N GLN A 14 11.23 -9.33 35.78
CA GLN A 14 12.67 -9.65 35.77
C GLN A 14 12.95 -11.15 35.57
N PHE A 15 12.00 -12.02 35.90
CA PHE A 15 12.15 -13.47 35.72
C PHE A 15 11.48 -13.99 34.44
N GLU A 16 10.72 -13.14 33.75
CA GLU A 16 9.96 -13.47 32.56
C GLU A 16 10.85 -14.05 31.45
N HIS A 17 12.01 -13.41 31.16
CA HIS A 17 12.94 -13.91 30.15
C HIS A 17 13.43 -15.35 30.42
N MET A 18 13.60 -15.70 31.70
CA MET A 18 14.18 -16.98 32.13
C MET A 18 13.12 -18.07 32.05
N LEU A 19 11.90 -17.76 32.48
CA LEU A 19 10.76 -18.66 32.36
C LEU A 19 10.44 -18.95 30.89
N THR A 20 10.45 -17.90 30.06
CA THR A 20 10.31 -18.02 28.61
C THR A 20 11.41 -18.90 28.01
N ALA A 21 12.68 -18.71 28.40
CA ALA A 21 13.77 -19.58 27.97
C ALA A 21 13.52 -21.07 28.32
N PHE A 22 13.01 -21.38 29.51
CA PHE A 22 12.66 -22.75 29.89
C PHE A 22 11.54 -23.36 29.04
N THR A 23 10.64 -22.55 28.46
CA THR A 23 9.61 -23.08 27.55
C THR A 23 10.18 -23.63 26.24
N TYR A 24 11.36 -23.17 25.82
CA TYR A 24 12.06 -23.69 24.63
C TYR A 24 12.82 -25.01 24.90
N GLY A 25 12.81 -25.49 26.14
CA GLY A 25 13.51 -26.71 26.55
C GLY A 25 14.98 -26.50 26.89
N VAL A 26 15.63 -27.56 27.40
CA VAL A 26 17.06 -27.54 27.68
C VAL A 26 17.85 -27.69 26.37
N PRO A 27 19.02 -27.03 26.22
CA PRO A 27 19.81 -27.15 25.02
C PRO A 27 20.14 -28.63 24.70
N PRO A 28 19.99 -29.08 23.45
CA PRO A 28 20.10 -30.50 23.07
C PRO A 28 21.49 -31.10 23.32
N HIS A 29 22.50 -30.24 23.49
CA HIS A 29 23.89 -30.59 23.79
C HIS A 29 24.19 -30.71 25.31
N GLY A 30 23.18 -30.65 26.18
CA GLY A 30 23.37 -30.88 27.62
C GLY A 30 24.30 -29.87 28.31
N GLY A 31 24.39 -28.64 27.77
CA GLY A 31 25.29 -27.61 28.31
C GLY A 31 26.75 -27.75 27.88
N ILE A 32 27.10 -28.70 27.00
CA ILE A 32 28.43 -28.77 26.40
C ILE A 32 28.63 -27.56 25.49
N ALA A 33 29.60 -26.70 25.80
CA ALA A 33 29.98 -25.55 25.00
C ALA A 33 31.39 -25.80 24.40
N PRO A 34 31.49 -26.36 23.18
CA PRO A 34 32.78 -26.75 22.60
C PRO A 34 33.66 -25.57 22.17
N GLY A 35 33.17 -24.33 22.32
CA GLY A 35 33.95 -23.12 22.02
C GLY A 35 34.18 -22.93 20.52
N LEU A 36 33.19 -23.21 19.68
CA LEU A 36 33.26 -23.07 18.22
C LEU A 36 33.72 -21.66 17.80
N ASP A 37 33.23 -20.62 18.47
CA ASP A 37 33.63 -19.23 18.20
C ASP A 37 35.13 -19.02 18.45
N ARG A 38 35.69 -19.64 19.50
CA ARG A 38 37.14 -19.56 19.76
C ARG A 38 37.97 -20.34 18.75
N LEU A 39 37.45 -21.48 18.28
CA LEU A 39 38.08 -22.24 17.20
C LEU A 39 38.12 -21.43 15.91
N LEU A 40 37.00 -20.79 15.54
CA LEU A 40 36.91 -19.93 14.37
C LEU A 40 37.83 -18.71 14.48
N MET A 41 37.86 -18.03 15.64
CA MET A 41 38.79 -16.93 15.91
C MET A 41 40.25 -17.35 15.65
N ALA A 42 40.64 -18.54 16.12
CA ALA A 42 42.00 -19.06 15.93
C ALA A 42 42.30 -19.41 14.46
N ILE A 43 41.35 -20.05 13.75
CA ILE A 43 41.50 -20.42 12.33
C ILE A 43 41.58 -19.16 11.44
N LEU A 44 40.77 -18.14 11.74
CA LEU A 44 40.69 -16.91 10.97
C LEU A 44 41.76 -15.88 11.37
N GLY A 45 42.49 -16.12 12.47
CA GLY A 45 43.52 -15.19 12.95
C GLY A 45 42.95 -13.90 13.53
N GLU A 46 41.70 -13.92 14.00
CA GLU A 46 41.03 -12.75 14.51
C GLU A 46 41.53 -12.37 15.92
N PRO A 47 41.67 -11.07 16.23
CA PRO A 47 42.21 -10.62 17.51
C PRO A 47 41.24 -10.81 18.68
N SER A 48 39.95 -11.05 18.39
CA SER A 48 38.90 -11.17 19.38
C SER A 48 37.79 -12.09 18.91
N VAL A 49 37.22 -12.86 19.84
CA VAL A 49 36.06 -13.72 19.57
C VAL A 49 34.84 -12.91 19.12
N ARG A 50 34.81 -11.59 19.41
CA ARG A 50 33.76 -10.69 18.96
C ARG A 50 33.75 -10.50 17.45
N GLU A 51 34.88 -10.67 16.77
CA GLU A 51 34.97 -10.52 15.30
C GLU A 51 34.31 -11.68 14.56
N VAL A 52 34.13 -12.83 15.23
CA VAL A 52 33.51 -14.03 14.63
C VAL A 52 32.09 -14.29 15.13
N MET A 53 31.55 -13.44 16.00
CA MET A 53 30.19 -13.55 16.53
C MET A 53 29.28 -12.47 15.94
N ALA A 54 28.12 -12.87 15.41
CA ALA A 54 27.10 -11.92 15.02
C ALA A 54 26.48 -11.26 16.27
N TYR A 55 26.42 -9.92 16.27
CA TYR A 55 25.86 -9.11 17.36
C TYR A 55 26.47 -9.42 18.74
N PRO A 56 27.79 -9.21 18.91
CA PRO A 56 28.50 -9.61 20.11
C PRO A 56 27.94 -8.92 21.36
N THR A 57 27.78 -9.70 22.42
CA THR A 57 27.24 -9.21 23.68
C THR A 57 28.23 -8.28 24.38
N SER A 58 27.72 -7.14 24.86
CA SER A 58 28.43 -6.22 25.74
C SER A 58 28.69 -6.84 27.11
N ALA A 59 29.55 -6.19 27.92
CA ALA A 59 29.86 -6.67 29.27
C ALA A 59 28.63 -6.70 30.20
N SER A 60 27.61 -5.89 29.90
CA SER A 60 26.33 -5.86 30.61
C SER A 60 25.32 -6.90 30.11
N GLY A 61 25.70 -7.76 29.16
CA GLY A 61 24.81 -8.81 28.63
C GLY A 61 23.89 -8.36 27.49
N GLN A 62 24.03 -7.13 26.98
CA GLN A 62 23.17 -6.60 25.91
C GLN A 62 23.81 -6.75 24.52
N THR A 63 23.00 -7.00 23.49
CA THR A 63 23.42 -7.01 22.08
C THR A 63 22.78 -5.84 21.33
N SER A 64 23.31 -5.48 20.15
CA SER A 64 22.78 -4.38 19.32
C SER A 64 21.39 -4.64 18.73
N VAL A 65 20.87 -5.86 18.88
CA VAL A 65 19.58 -6.30 18.32
C VAL A 65 18.69 -6.96 19.38
N MET A 66 18.99 -6.74 20.67
CA MET A 66 18.30 -7.42 21.78
C MET A 66 16.79 -7.17 21.77
N ASP A 67 16.37 -5.95 21.41
CA ASP A 67 14.96 -5.56 21.32
C ASP A 67 14.47 -5.46 19.85
N ALA A 68 15.21 -6.05 18.90
CA ALA A 68 14.83 -6.03 17.50
C ALA A 68 13.77 -7.11 17.19
N PRO A 69 12.78 -6.82 16.31
CA PRO A 69 12.54 -5.55 15.65
C PRO A 69 11.92 -4.51 16.61
N SER A 70 12.54 -3.33 16.68
CA SER A 70 12.02 -2.19 17.42
C SER A 70 11.38 -1.18 16.47
N GLU A 71 10.47 -0.36 16.98
CA GLU A 71 9.96 0.78 16.22
C GLU A 71 11.08 1.81 15.96
N ALA A 72 11.08 2.42 14.78
CA ALA A 72 12.04 3.47 14.44
C ALA A 72 11.58 4.81 15.06
N SER A 73 12.53 5.56 15.62
CA SER A 73 12.27 6.90 16.16
C SER A 73 12.05 7.95 15.06
N GLU A 74 11.33 9.03 15.38
CA GLU A 74 11.10 10.13 14.43
C GLU A 74 12.42 10.78 13.97
N GLU A 75 13.42 10.88 14.85
CA GLU A 75 14.74 11.41 14.52
C GLU A 75 15.46 10.56 13.48
N GLN A 76 15.45 9.22 13.64
CA GLN A 76 16.06 8.28 12.69
C GLN A 76 15.37 8.32 11.33
N LEU A 77 14.04 8.40 11.32
CA LEU A 77 13.25 8.51 10.10
C LEU A 77 13.56 9.81 9.36
N LYS A 78 13.67 10.93 10.09
CA LYS A 78 14.01 12.24 9.53
C LYS A 78 15.43 12.28 8.98
N GLU A 79 16.41 11.72 9.70
CA GLU A 79 17.81 11.62 9.26
C GLU A 79 17.93 10.84 7.95
N LEU A 80 17.22 9.72 7.85
CA LEU A 80 17.25 8.85 6.67
C LEU A 80 16.33 9.34 5.53
N GLY A 81 15.57 10.42 5.73
CA GLY A 81 14.59 10.91 4.76
C GLY A 81 13.44 9.92 4.50
N ILE A 82 13.16 9.03 5.45
CA ILE A 82 12.13 8.00 5.36
C ILE A 82 10.83 8.56 5.94
N ALA A 83 9.78 8.61 5.13
CA ALA A 83 8.42 8.84 5.60
C ALA A 83 7.74 7.49 5.89
N VAL A 84 7.22 7.32 7.11
CA VAL A 84 6.38 6.15 7.42
C VAL A 84 5.04 6.34 6.72
N ALA A 85 4.82 5.58 5.65
CA ALA A 85 3.48 5.40 5.12
C ALA A 85 2.68 4.61 6.16
N VAL A 86 1.67 5.21 6.77
CA VAL A 86 0.70 4.48 7.60
C VAL A 86 0.03 3.46 6.70
N GLN A 87 0.55 2.24 6.70
CA GLN A 87 -0.14 1.09 6.16
C GLN A 87 -1.32 0.86 7.10
N ASN A 88 -2.51 1.31 6.71
CA ASN A 88 -3.76 0.94 7.35
C ASN A 88 -3.98 -0.58 7.15
N LYS A 89 -3.20 -1.40 7.86
CA LYS A 89 -3.34 -2.86 7.91
C LYS A 89 -4.62 -3.31 8.62
N ASN A 90 -5.44 -2.36 9.08
CA ASN A 90 -6.77 -2.59 9.64
C ASN A 90 -7.93 -2.37 8.65
N LYS A 91 -7.69 -2.22 7.34
CA LYS A 91 -8.80 -2.33 6.37
C LYS A 91 -8.96 -3.78 5.91
N THR A 92 -9.54 -4.61 6.77
CA THR A 92 -10.38 -5.77 6.37
C THR A 92 -11.70 -5.28 5.74
N GLY A 93 -11.62 -4.23 4.92
CA GLY A 93 -12.74 -3.62 4.21
C GLY A 93 -12.35 -3.54 2.74
N SER A 94 -13.33 -3.71 1.86
CA SER A 94 -13.09 -3.57 0.42
C SER A 94 -12.63 -2.13 0.10
N ILE A 95 -11.91 -1.93 -1.02
CA ILE A 95 -11.53 -0.57 -1.48
C ILE A 95 -12.76 0.33 -1.62
N TYR A 96 -13.91 -0.26 -1.96
CA TYR A 96 -15.21 0.39 -1.90
C TYR A 96 -15.49 0.99 -0.52
N ASP A 97 -15.44 0.18 0.55
CA ASP A 97 -15.69 0.64 1.92
C ASP A 97 -14.71 1.75 2.31
N ALA A 98 -13.46 1.64 1.86
CA ALA A 98 -12.43 2.64 2.13
C ALA A 98 -12.77 4.02 1.52
N ILE A 99 -13.30 4.05 0.30
CA ILE A 99 -13.76 5.28 -0.37
C ILE A 99 -15.00 5.83 0.34
N ILE A 100 -15.96 4.98 0.66
CA ILE A 100 -17.21 5.37 1.32
C ILE A 100 -16.96 6.00 2.69
N GLU A 101 -16.07 5.42 3.48
CA GLU A 101 -15.66 5.99 4.78
C GLU A 101 -15.04 7.37 4.63
N GLU A 102 -14.15 7.55 3.64
CA GLU A 102 -13.49 8.83 3.38
C GLU A 102 -14.49 9.91 2.95
N LEU A 103 -15.40 9.57 2.03
CA LEU A 103 -16.46 10.47 1.58
C LEU A 103 -17.37 10.88 2.74
N LYS A 104 -17.77 9.93 3.60
CA LYS A 104 -18.56 10.21 4.80
C LYS A 104 -17.81 11.11 5.78
N LYS A 105 -16.53 10.84 6.04
CA LYS A 105 -15.69 11.62 6.95
C LYS A 105 -15.54 13.07 6.52
N GLN A 106 -15.46 13.31 5.21
CA GLN A 106 -15.40 14.67 4.65
C GLN A 106 -16.78 15.32 4.46
N GLY A 107 -17.88 14.63 4.80
CA GLY A 107 -19.24 15.15 4.66
C GLY A 107 -19.68 15.34 3.21
N ILE A 108 -19.14 14.54 2.28
CA ILE A 108 -19.39 14.67 0.85
C ILE A 108 -20.60 13.82 0.45
N GLU A 109 -21.47 14.39 -0.37
CA GLU A 109 -22.66 13.72 -0.87
C GLU A 109 -22.31 12.80 -2.05
N PHE A 110 -22.71 11.54 -1.98
CA PHE A 110 -22.51 10.55 -3.04
C PHE A 110 -23.70 9.62 -3.17
N LYS A 111 -23.85 9.00 -4.35
CA LYS A 111 -24.82 7.92 -4.60
C LYS A 111 -24.07 6.65 -4.97
N ASN A 112 -24.59 5.51 -4.51
CA ASN A 112 -24.03 4.20 -4.82
C ASN A 112 -24.94 3.50 -5.82
N TYR A 113 -24.34 2.85 -6.80
CA TYR A 113 -25.02 2.01 -7.78
C TYR A 113 -24.49 0.59 -7.70
N GLU A 114 -25.39 -0.39 -7.65
CA GLU A 114 -25.06 -1.81 -7.80
C GLU A 114 -25.56 -2.30 -9.16
N HIS A 115 -24.63 -2.74 -9.99
CA HIS A 115 -24.91 -3.30 -11.31
C HIS A 115 -24.63 -4.81 -11.28
N LYS A 116 -25.47 -5.61 -11.95
CA LYS A 116 -25.15 -7.03 -12.18
C LYS A 116 -24.00 -7.09 -13.19
N ALA A 117 -22.89 -7.76 -12.85
CA ALA A 117 -21.81 -7.95 -13.80
C ALA A 117 -22.30 -8.81 -14.97
N VAL A 118 -22.36 -8.22 -16.16
CA VAL A 118 -22.72 -8.91 -17.39
C VAL A 118 -21.42 -9.40 -18.04
N TYR A 119 -21.20 -10.72 -18.04
CA TYR A 119 -19.92 -11.33 -18.46
C TYR A 119 -19.92 -11.82 -19.92
N THR A 120 -20.88 -11.42 -20.75
CA THR A 120 -20.92 -11.83 -22.17
C THR A 120 -20.96 -10.62 -23.10
N SER A 121 -20.16 -10.65 -24.16
CA SER A 121 -20.05 -9.57 -25.15
C SER A 121 -21.35 -9.29 -25.91
N GLN A 122 -22.29 -10.25 -25.92
CA GLN A 122 -23.61 -10.12 -26.54
C GLN A 122 -24.67 -9.55 -25.58
N GLU A 123 -24.67 -9.90 -24.30
CA GLU A 123 -25.59 -9.28 -23.31
C GLU A 123 -25.10 -7.90 -22.84
N ALA A 124 -23.80 -7.65 -22.82
CA ALA A 124 -23.23 -6.32 -22.58
C ALA A 124 -23.58 -5.30 -23.69
N ALA A 125 -24.09 -5.75 -24.84
CA ALA A 125 -24.53 -4.89 -25.92
C ALA A 125 -25.99 -4.45 -25.79
N SER A 126 -26.85 -5.25 -25.16
CA SER A 126 -28.30 -4.99 -25.03
C SER A 126 -28.68 -4.22 -23.75
N VAL A 127 -27.85 -4.28 -22.70
CA VAL A 127 -28.03 -3.48 -21.47
C VAL A 127 -27.52 -2.02 -21.63
N ARG A 128 -26.94 -1.68 -22.80
CA ARG A 128 -26.41 -0.35 -23.16
C ARG A 128 -27.45 0.78 -23.31
N ASN A 129 -28.65 0.65 -22.75
CA ASN A 129 -29.61 1.76 -22.71
C ASN A 129 -29.77 2.40 -21.32
N THR A 130 -28.94 2.03 -20.33
CA THR A 130 -28.93 2.72 -19.02
C THR A 130 -27.55 3.06 -18.45
N ASP A 131 -26.44 2.84 -19.17
CA ASP A 131 -25.07 3.15 -18.71
C ASP A 131 -24.42 4.37 -19.41
N ILE A 132 -25.23 5.24 -20.02
CA ILE A 132 -24.76 6.47 -20.70
C ILE A 132 -24.81 7.66 -19.73
N HIS A 133 -24.18 7.51 -18.56
CA HIS A 133 -23.90 8.64 -17.68
C HIS A 133 -22.38 8.78 -17.62
N ALA A 134 -21.87 9.96 -18.02
CA ALA A 134 -20.48 10.44 -18.03
C ALA A 134 -19.51 9.68 -17.10
N GLY A 135 -19.18 8.44 -17.47
CA GLY A 135 -18.41 7.53 -16.64
C GLY A 135 -16.95 7.90 -16.73
N ALA A 136 -16.28 8.06 -15.60
CA ALA A 136 -14.84 8.20 -15.56
C ALA A 136 -14.19 6.81 -15.47
N LYS A 137 -13.27 6.54 -16.40
CA LYS A 137 -12.40 5.36 -16.35
C LYS A 137 -11.02 5.75 -15.83
N ALA A 138 -10.51 4.97 -14.90
CA ALA A 138 -9.14 5.08 -14.43
C ALA A 138 -8.26 4.03 -15.13
N LEU A 139 -7.24 4.51 -15.83
CA LEU A 139 -6.25 3.69 -16.54
C LEU A 139 -4.92 3.77 -15.83
N VAL A 140 -4.37 2.63 -15.44
CA VAL A 140 -3.03 2.55 -14.87
C VAL A 140 -2.01 2.50 -16.00
N MET A 141 -1.07 3.44 -15.99
CA MET A 141 -0.02 3.60 -16.98
C MET A 141 1.33 3.73 -16.27
N TYR A 142 2.43 3.52 -17.00
CA TYR A 142 3.78 3.82 -16.55
C TYR A 142 4.33 5.03 -17.33
N LYS A 143 4.64 6.11 -16.61
CA LYS A 143 5.31 7.31 -17.10
C LYS A 143 6.77 7.24 -16.67
N ASP A 144 7.68 7.03 -17.62
CA ASP A 144 9.12 6.94 -17.34
C ASP A 144 9.46 5.97 -16.19
N GLU A 145 8.85 4.78 -16.19
CA GLU A 145 8.95 3.72 -15.15
C GLU A 145 8.20 3.96 -13.84
N ALA A 146 7.62 5.14 -13.62
CA ALA A 146 6.75 5.39 -12.47
C ALA A 146 5.28 5.09 -12.80
N PRO A 147 4.53 4.37 -11.94
CA PRO A 147 3.10 4.16 -12.15
C PRO A 147 2.33 5.48 -11.97
N VAL A 148 1.32 5.69 -12.82
CA VAL A 148 0.40 6.83 -12.80
C VAL A 148 -1.00 6.35 -13.16
N ILE A 149 -2.03 7.02 -12.63
CA ILE A 149 -3.43 6.77 -12.99
C ILE A 149 -3.91 7.91 -13.88
N LEU A 150 -4.42 7.58 -15.06
CA LEU A 150 -5.05 8.53 -15.98
C LEU A 150 -6.57 8.36 -15.87
N VAL A 151 -7.27 9.44 -15.53
CA VAL A 151 -8.72 9.48 -15.38
C VAL A 151 -9.32 10.18 -16.59
N LEU A 152 -10.13 9.46 -17.36
CA LEU A 152 -10.69 9.90 -18.63
C LEU A 152 -12.21 9.68 -18.67
N PRO A 153 -12.96 10.40 -19.50
CA PRO A 153 -14.30 9.98 -19.89
C PRO A 153 -14.32 8.59 -20.55
N ALA A 154 -15.40 7.84 -20.37
CA ALA A 154 -15.54 6.46 -20.84
C ALA A 154 -15.36 6.33 -22.36
N ASP A 155 -15.81 7.32 -23.12
CA ASP A 155 -15.79 7.42 -24.58
C ASP A 155 -14.50 8.01 -25.17
N MET A 156 -13.51 8.35 -24.34
CA MET A 156 -12.24 8.94 -24.78
C MET A 156 -11.06 7.97 -24.58
N LYS A 157 -10.00 8.08 -25.38
CA LYS A 157 -8.75 7.33 -25.22
C LYS A 157 -7.59 8.29 -24.99
N VAL A 158 -6.54 7.81 -24.32
CA VAL A 158 -5.32 8.61 -24.06
C VAL A 158 -4.66 8.97 -25.38
N ASP A 159 -4.39 10.26 -25.58
CA ASP A 159 -3.43 10.73 -26.58
C ASP A 159 -2.02 10.68 -25.99
N THR A 160 -1.33 9.56 -26.24
CA THR A 160 0.03 9.34 -25.75
C THR A 160 1.02 10.40 -26.25
N HIS A 161 0.81 10.97 -27.44
CA HIS A 161 1.71 11.99 -27.98
C HIS A 161 1.53 13.30 -27.20
N THR A 162 0.28 13.74 -27.06
CA THR A 162 -0.07 14.97 -26.33
C THR A 162 0.27 14.86 -24.85
N PHE A 163 -0.03 13.73 -24.19
CA PHE A 163 0.36 13.50 -22.79
C PHE A 163 1.86 13.66 -22.56
N LYS A 164 2.69 12.99 -23.38
CA LYS A 164 4.15 13.06 -23.27
C LYS A 164 4.67 14.48 -23.45
N LYS A 165 4.08 15.24 -24.38
CA LYS A 165 4.43 16.64 -24.63
C LYS A 165 4.10 17.55 -23.44
N ILE A 166 2.90 17.43 -22.88
CA ILE A 166 2.44 18.25 -21.74
C ILE A 166 3.25 17.96 -20.49
N TYR A 167 3.44 16.68 -20.16
CA TYR A 167 4.05 16.26 -18.90
C TYR A 167 5.53 15.88 -19.03
N LYS A 168 6.18 16.29 -20.13
CA LYS A 168 7.61 16.10 -20.42
C LYS A 168 8.08 14.67 -20.11
N SER A 169 7.37 13.69 -20.67
CA SER A 169 7.69 12.27 -20.50
C SER A 169 8.35 11.69 -21.74
N ARG A 170 9.36 10.84 -21.56
CA ARG A 170 10.03 10.12 -22.64
C ARG A 170 9.18 8.94 -23.11
N ASN A 171 8.59 8.21 -22.17
CA ASN A 171 7.78 7.04 -22.45
C ASN A 171 6.52 6.98 -21.59
N LEU A 172 5.43 6.57 -22.24
CA LEU A 172 4.15 6.29 -21.60
C LEU A 172 3.63 4.97 -22.16
N ARG A 173 3.47 3.96 -21.29
CA ARG A 173 2.93 2.65 -21.66
C ARG A 173 1.78 2.26 -20.74
N MET A 174 0.90 1.40 -21.21
CA MET A 174 -0.14 0.81 -20.36
C MET A 174 0.48 -0.23 -19.42
N ALA A 175 -0.04 -0.32 -18.20
CA ALA A 175 0.30 -1.40 -17.29
C ALA A 175 -0.35 -2.73 -17.74
N THR A 176 0.33 -3.86 -17.52
CA THR A 176 -0.28 -5.18 -17.74
C THR A 176 -1.27 -5.52 -16.64
N LYS A 177 -2.10 -6.54 -16.84
CA LYS A 177 -3.06 -7.00 -15.83
C LYS A 177 -2.38 -7.35 -14.51
N GLU A 178 -1.27 -8.08 -14.59
CA GLU A 178 -0.49 -8.52 -13.44
C GLU A 178 0.13 -7.31 -12.71
N GLU A 179 0.63 -6.32 -13.46
CA GLU A 179 1.16 -5.08 -12.87
C GLU A 179 0.06 -4.28 -12.14
N VAL A 180 -1.13 -4.17 -12.73
CA VAL A 180 -2.26 -3.48 -12.11
C VAL A 180 -2.70 -4.18 -10.83
N GLU A 181 -2.90 -5.49 -10.87
CA GLU A 181 -3.29 -6.28 -9.70
C GLU A 181 -2.22 -6.20 -8.60
N LYS A 182 -0.93 -6.21 -8.96
CA LYS A 182 0.17 -6.11 -7.99
C LYS A 182 0.21 -4.78 -7.25
N ILE A 183 -0.06 -3.67 -7.93
CA ILE A 183 0.07 -2.32 -7.34
C ILE A 183 -1.24 -1.80 -6.74
N THR A 184 -2.40 -2.24 -7.25
CA THR A 184 -3.71 -1.74 -6.80
C THR A 184 -4.52 -2.77 -6.02
N SER A 185 -4.17 -4.06 -6.10
CA SER A 185 -5.00 -5.18 -5.59
C SER A 185 -6.40 -5.24 -6.21
N VAL A 186 -6.61 -4.59 -7.37
CA VAL A 186 -7.89 -4.52 -8.08
C VAL A 186 -7.73 -4.99 -9.53
N SER A 187 -8.78 -5.60 -10.09
CA SER A 187 -8.80 -5.97 -11.50
C SER A 187 -8.81 -4.74 -12.41
N ILE A 188 -8.19 -4.86 -13.59
CA ILE A 188 -8.27 -3.82 -14.63
C ILE A 188 -9.75 -3.44 -14.87
N GLY A 189 -10.04 -2.14 -14.90
CA GLY A 189 -11.37 -1.60 -15.14
C GLY A 189 -12.25 -1.48 -13.89
N ALA A 190 -11.81 -2.01 -12.74
CA ALA A 190 -12.42 -1.76 -11.44
C ALA A 190 -11.62 -0.74 -10.60
N VAL A 191 -10.45 -0.31 -11.10
CA VAL A 191 -9.58 0.67 -10.45
C VAL A 191 -10.36 1.98 -10.25
N PRO A 192 -10.51 2.47 -9.01
CA PRO A 192 -11.13 3.76 -8.76
C PRO A 192 -10.17 4.91 -9.11
N PRO A 193 -10.70 6.09 -9.45
CA PRO A 193 -9.91 7.31 -9.67
C PRO A 193 -9.40 7.93 -8.35
N PHE A 194 -9.07 7.10 -7.34
CA PHE A 194 -8.60 7.52 -6.02
C PHE A 194 -7.15 7.06 -5.83
N GLY A 195 -6.24 7.64 -6.61
CA GLY A 195 -4.82 7.27 -6.63
C GLY A 195 -4.10 7.38 -5.28
N HIS A 196 -4.55 8.25 -4.37
CA HIS A 196 -3.99 8.34 -3.02
C HIS A 196 -4.20 7.06 -2.18
N ILE A 197 -5.21 6.24 -2.50
CA ILE A 197 -5.41 4.92 -1.87
C ILE A 197 -4.27 3.97 -2.24
N PHE A 198 -3.73 4.13 -3.45
CA PHE A 198 -2.65 3.31 -4.00
C PHE A 198 -1.28 3.99 -3.92
N TYR A 199 -1.21 5.22 -3.41
CA TYR A 199 -0.02 6.07 -3.48
C TYR A 199 0.49 6.31 -4.92
N ILE A 200 -0.44 6.36 -5.89
CA ILE A 200 -0.16 6.57 -7.31
C ILE A 200 -0.66 7.97 -7.73
N PRO A 201 0.17 8.81 -8.37
CA PRO A 201 -0.26 10.12 -8.88
C PRO A 201 -1.38 10.00 -9.92
N ILE A 202 -2.31 10.95 -9.87
CA ILE A 202 -3.48 10.99 -10.76
C ILE A 202 -3.32 12.13 -11.78
N TYR A 203 -3.56 11.81 -13.04
CA TYR A 203 -3.73 12.77 -14.12
C TYR A 203 -5.17 12.69 -14.62
N MET A 204 -5.89 13.81 -14.66
CA MET A 204 -7.29 13.83 -15.07
C MET A 204 -7.48 14.64 -16.34
N GLU A 205 -8.30 14.13 -17.26
CA GLU A 205 -8.68 14.86 -18.46
C GLU A 205 -9.56 16.04 -18.11
N LYS A 206 -9.22 17.22 -18.66
CA LYS A 206 -9.91 18.47 -18.37
C LYS A 206 -11.40 18.45 -18.73
N SER A 207 -11.80 17.71 -19.76
CA SER A 207 -13.21 17.60 -20.18
C SER A 207 -14.11 16.97 -19.12
N LEU A 208 -13.55 16.28 -18.11
CA LEU A 208 -14.35 15.77 -17.00
C LEU A 208 -14.96 16.90 -16.16
N ARG A 209 -14.32 18.08 -16.11
CA ARG A 209 -14.83 19.28 -15.42
C ARG A 209 -16.12 19.83 -16.01
N ASP A 210 -16.40 19.50 -17.28
CA ASP A 210 -17.62 19.93 -17.94
C ASP A 210 -18.84 19.17 -17.39
N ASN A 211 -18.62 18.06 -16.67
CA ASN A 211 -19.67 17.29 -16.02
C ASN A 211 -19.89 17.78 -14.58
N GLU A 212 -21.15 18.00 -14.20
CA GLU A 212 -21.49 18.32 -12.80
C GLU A 212 -21.14 17.17 -11.84
N ARG A 213 -21.29 15.93 -12.32
CA ARG A 213 -21.11 14.71 -11.54
C ARG A 213 -20.24 13.72 -12.30
N ILE A 214 -19.45 12.96 -11.54
CA ILE A 214 -18.57 11.91 -12.02
C ILE A 214 -19.06 10.57 -11.48
N VAL A 215 -19.16 9.56 -12.36
CA VAL A 215 -19.50 8.18 -12.00
C VAL A 215 -18.27 7.31 -12.25
N PHE A 216 -17.86 6.50 -11.28
CA PHE A 216 -16.70 5.62 -11.43
C PHE A 216 -16.84 4.30 -10.68
N ASN A 217 -16.11 3.28 -11.14
CA ASN A 217 -16.05 1.99 -10.46
C ASN A 217 -15.20 2.06 -9.19
N ALA A 218 -15.67 1.42 -8.12
CA ALA A 218 -15.05 1.52 -6.79
C ALA A 218 -14.50 0.17 -6.33
N GLY A 219 -13.43 -0.30 -6.96
CA GLY A 219 -12.74 -1.55 -6.59
C GLY A 219 -13.42 -2.82 -7.10
N MET A 220 -14.60 -2.72 -7.71
CA MET A 220 -15.33 -3.82 -8.35
C MET A 220 -16.07 -3.34 -9.60
N HIS A 221 -16.31 -4.25 -10.55
CA HIS A 221 -17.11 -3.95 -11.76
C HIS A 221 -18.62 -3.85 -11.50
N THR A 222 -19.08 -4.32 -10.34
CA THR A 222 -20.49 -4.35 -9.96
C THR A 222 -20.91 -3.16 -9.10
N ARG A 223 -19.97 -2.32 -8.69
CA ARG A 223 -20.23 -1.21 -7.76
C ARG A 223 -19.61 0.08 -8.27
N SER A 224 -20.47 1.07 -8.44
CA SER A 224 -20.09 2.40 -8.91
C SER A 224 -20.51 3.45 -7.89
N ILE A 225 -19.70 4.51 -7.79
CA ILE A 225 -19.97 5.67 -6.96
C ILE A 225 -20.18 6.87 -7.89
N GLU A 226 -21.23 7.64 -7.62
CA GLU A 226 -21.49 8.92 -8.26
C GLU A 226 -21.36 10.05 -7.23
N MET A 227 -20.55 11.07 -7.55
CA MET A 227 -20.36 12.24 -6.70
C MET A 227 -20.19 13.51 -7.55
N LYS A 228 -20.20 14.68 -6.92
CA LYS A 228 -19.88 15.94 -7.62
C LYS A 228 -18.42 15.94 -8.08
N GLU A 229 -18.19 16.38 -9.30
CA GLU A 229 -16.85 16.47 -9.87
C GLU A 229 -15.95 17.40 -9.05
N SER A 230 -16.48 18.57 -8.66
CA SER A 230 -15.74 19.54 -7.85
C SER A 230 -15.33 19.01 -6.47
N ASP A 231 -16.07 18.07 -5.89
CA ASP A 231 -15.70 17.43 -4.63
C ASP A 231 -14.68 16.32 -4.85
N TYR A 232 -14.79 15.59 -5.97
CA TYR A 232 -13.78 14.63 -6.39
C TYR A 232 -12.41 15.31 -6.56
N GLU A 233 -12.31 16.46 -7.24
CA GLU A 233 -11.03 17.17 -7.40
C GLU A 233 -10.40 17.56 -6.06
N LYS A 234 -11.20 17.98 -5.07
CA LYS A 234 -10.69 18.37 -3.74
C LYS A 234 -10.06 17.20 -2.99
N ILE A 235 -10.64 16.01 -3.12
CA ILE A 235 -10.15 14.81 -2.43
C ILE A 235 -9.02 14.14 -3.20
N ALA A 236 -9.26 13.84 -4.47
CA ALA A 236 -8.36 13.08 -5.32
C ALA A 236 -7.13 13.89 -5.73
N LYS A 237 -7.25 15.24 -5.74
CA LYS A 237 -6.19 16.20 -6.08
C LYS A 237 -5.44 15.83 -7.37
N PRO A 238 -6.16 15.62 -8.49
CA PRO A 238 -5.52 15.22 -9.74
C PRO A 238 -4.73 16.37 -10.37
N ILE A 239 -3.72 16.00 -11.17
CA ILE A 239 -3.07 16.91 -12.12
C ILE A 239 -3.94 16.97 -13.38
N VAL A 240 -4.56 18.12 -13.64
CA VAL A 240 -5.52 18.26 -14.75
C VAL A 240 -4.83 18.74 -16.03
N GLY A 241 -5.18 18.14 -17.17
CA GLY A 241 -4.70 18.57 -18.49
C GLY A 241 -5.55 18.04 -19.64
N GLU A 242 -5.24 18.46 -20.87
CA GLU A 242 -5.91 18.02 -22.09
C GLU A 242 -5.01 17.02 -22.84
N PHE A 243 -5.28 15.73 -22.69
CA PHE A 243 -4.45 14.65 -23.21
C PHE A 243 -5.28 13.46 -23.69
N ALA A 244 -6.56 13.65 -23.98
CA ALA A 244 -7.43 12.62 -24.52
C ALA A 244 -8.05 12.99 -25.86
N LEU A 245 -8.44 11.96 -26.62
CA LEU A 245 -9.09 12.07 -27.91
C LEU A 245 -10.24 11.06 -28.00
N LYS A 246 -11.27 11.34 -28.83
CA LYS A 246 -12.43 10.44 -28.94
C LYS A 246 -12.00 9.03 -29.37
N ALA A 247 -12.56 8.02 -28.71
CA ALA A 247 -12.21 6.61 -28.90
C ALA A 247 -12.54 6.09 -30.31
#